data_AF-A0A1B6KCT4-F1
#
_entry.id   AF-A0A1B6KCT4-F1
#
_cell.length_a   1.000
_cell.length_b   1.000
_cell.length_c   1.000
_cell.angle_alpha   90.00
_cell.angle_beta   90.00
_cell.angle_gamma   90.00
#
_symmetry.space_group_name_H-M   'P 1'
#
loop_
_entity.id
_entity.type
_entity.pdbx_description
1 polymer ?
#
loop_
_entity_poly.entity_id
_entity_poly.type
_entity_poly.pdbx_seq_one_letter_code
_entity_poly.pdbx_strand_id
1 'polypeptide(L)'
;MEMTSVSVALVVVFLAVSAAITDIEIESISSTEAVKGGVAKLPCDVSTDLPGDRAHLIIWYKDLTDSPIYSYDARGRNSEVALHWANATLRGRASFRFSDRP
;
A
#
# COMPACT_ATOMS: atom_id res chain seq x y z
N MET A 1 -3.24 43.44 28.41
CA MET A 1 -2.71 42.14 28.88
C MET A 1 -3.39 40.98 28.14
N GLU A 2 -4.69 41.11 27.86
CA GLU A 2 -5.48 40.14 27.07
C GLU A 2 -4.97 39.91 25.63
N MET A 3 -4.72 40.98 24.86
CA MET A 3 -4.40 40.88 23.42
C MET A 3 -3.03 40.23 23.14
N THR A 4 -2.07 40.38 24.06
CA THR A 4 -0.75 39.72 23.97
C THR A 4 -0.83 38.23 24.32
N SER A 5 -1.73 37.84 25.22
CA SER A 5 -1.94 36.44 25.62
C SER A 5 -2.55 35.62 24.48
N VAL A 6 -3.54 36.18 23.77
CA VAL A 6 -4.18 35.54 22.61
C VAL A 6 -3.18 35.33 21.47
N SER A 7 -2.36 36.33 21.15
CA SER A 7 -1.33 36.20 20.09
C SER A 7 -0.27 35.16 20.44
N VAL A 8 0.18 35.09 21.69
CA VAL A 8 1.14 34.08 22.14
C VAL A 8 0.51 32.68 22.07
N ALA A 9 -0.74 32.52 22.50
CA ALA A 9 -1.45 31.24 22.41
C ALA A 9 -1.60 30.79 20.94
N LEU A 10 -1.95 31.71 20.02
CA LEU A 10 -2.02 31.42 18.59
C LEU A 10 -0.69 30.95 18.02
N VAL A 11 0.42 31.62 18.36
CA VAL A 11 1.76 31.23 17.93
C VAL A 11 2.14 29.85 18.48
N VAL A 12 1.86 29.59 19.76
CA VAL A 12 2.13 28.28 20.39
C VAL A 12 1.31 27.16 19.74
N VAL A 13 0.03 27.41 19.45
CA VAL A 13 -0.82 26.45 18.74
C VAL A 13 -0.30 26.21 17.33
N PHE A 14 0.09 27.25 16.59
CA PHE A 14 0.61 27.12 15.22
C PHE A 14 1.93 26.34 15.18
N LEU A 15 2.83 26.59 16.14
CA LEU A 15 4.08 25.85 16.31
C LEU A 15 3.83 24.39 16.70
N ALA A 16 2.88 24.13 17.60
CA ALA A 16 2.50 22.77 18.00
C ALA A 16 1.85 21.98 16.84
N VAL A 17 0.98 22.63 16.05
CA VAL A 17 0.34 22.04 14.86
C VAL A 17 1.38 21.71 13.78
N SER A 18 2.35 22.60 13.54
CA SER A 18 3.42 22.36 12.56
C SER A 18 4.36 21.22 12.97
N ALA A 19 4.56 21.01 14.28
CA ALA A 19 5.38 19.94 14.82
C ALA A 19 4.68 18.57 14.87
N ALA A 20 3.35 18.52 14.79
CA ALA A 20 2.56 17.29 14.93
C ALA A 20 2.41 16.48 13.63
N ILE A 21 2.87 17.00 12.48
CA ILE A 21 2.77 16.29 11.19
C ILE A 21 4.10 15.59 10.92
N THR A 22 4.31 14.44 11.57
CA THR A 22 5.42 13.52 11.23
C THR A 22 4.93 12.09 11.14
N ASP A 23 3.87 11.84 10.35
CA ASP A 23 3.65 10.51 9.79
C ASP A 23 4.18 10.52 8.37
N ILE A 24 5.48 10.26 8.23
CA ILE A 24 6.05 9.86 6.96
C ILE A 24 5.63 8.40 6.80
N GLU A 25 4.65 8.12 5.93
CA GLU A 25 4.42 6.77 5.43
C GLU A 25 5.73 6.28 4.82
N ILE A 26 6.38 5.33 5.49
CA ILE A 26 7.59 4.70 4.97
C ILE A 26 7.15 3.84 3.80
N GLU A 27 7.35 4.34 2.57
CA GLU A 27 7.30 3.48 1.38
C GLU A 27 8.38 2.40 1.52
N SER A 28 7.93 1.17 1.78
CA SER A 28 8.77 -0.01 1.75
C SER A 28 9.17 -0.29 0.30
N ILE A 29 10.30 0.26 -0.12
CA ILE A 29 10.88 -0.02 -1.45
C ILE A 29 11.64 -1.35 -1.35
N SER A 30 11.05 -2.41 -1.88
CA SER A 30 11.71 -3.70 -2.04
C SER A 30 12.25 -3.86 -3.47
N SER A 31 13.54 -4.19 -3.60
CA SER A 31 14.14 -4.54 -4.89
C SER A 31 14.00 -6.03 -5.16
N THR A 32 13.65 -6.40 -6.40
CA THR A 32 13.53 -7.79 -6.83
C THR A 32 14.22 -7.95 -8.17
N GLU A 33 15.02 -9.01 -8.29
CA GLU A 33 15.68 -9.38 -9.53
C GLU A 33 15.26 -10.80 -9.95
N ALA A 34 15.27 -11.05 -11.26
CA ALA A 34 15.00 -12.36 -11.82
C ALA A 34 15.75 -12.55 -13.13
N VAL A 35 16.10 -13.79 -13.44
CA VAL A 35 16.70 -14.15 -14.73
C VAL A 35 15.69 -13.93 -15.85
N LYS A 36 16.13 -13.38 -16.98
CA LYS A 36 15.29 -13.18 -18.17
C LYS A 36 14.59 -14.48 -18.57
N GLY A 37 13.26 -14.43 -18.70
CA GLY A 37 12.41 -15.59 -19.02
C GLY A 37 12.03 -16.46 -17.81
N GLY A 38 12.64 -16.21 -16.65
CA GLY A 38 12.24 -16.81 -15.37
C GLY A 38 11.04 -16.12 -14.72
N VAL A 39 10.77 -16.49 -13.48
CA VAL A 39 9.69 -15.93 -12.66
C VAL A 39 10.25 -14.87 -11.73
N ALA A 40 9.74 -13.63 -11.84
CA ALA A 40 9.98 -12.60 -10.85
C ALA A 40 8.95 -12.74 -9.71
N LYS A 41 9.42 -12.77 -8.47
CA LYS A 41 8.57 -12.81 -7.27
C LYS A 41 8.57 -11.43 -6.62
N LEU A 42 7.50 -10.67 -6.82
CA LEU A 42 7.35 -9.35 -6.22
C LEU A 42 6.82 -9.53 -4.79
N PRO A 43 7.58 -9.17 -3.73
CA PRO A 43 7.13 -9.30 -2.36
C PRO A 43 6.03 -8.27 -2.06
N CYS A 44 5.07 -8.67 -1.25
CA CYS A 44 4.01 -7.81 -0.73
C CYS A 44 3.61 -8.36 0.63
N ASP A 45 3.94 -7.63 1.69
CA ASP A 45 3.54 -7.99 3.05
C ASP A 45 2.10 -7.52 3.27
N VAL A 46 1.21 -8.49 3.47
CA VAL A 46 -0.21 -8.27 3.76
C VAL A 46 -0.58 -8.73 5.17
N SER A 47 0.43 -8.95 6.03
CA SER A 47 0.21 -9.24 7.43
C SER A 47 -0.37 -8.03 8.16
N THR A 48 -1.13 -8.32 9.21
CA THR A 48 -1.84 -7.34 10.02
C THR A 48 -1.78 -7.80 11.47
N ASP A 49 -1.63 -6.84 12.40
CA ASP A 49 -1.59 -7.11 13.83
C ASP A 49 -2.97 -7.45 14.39
N LEU A 50 -4.04 -7.18 13.63
CA LEU A 50 -5.42 -7.38 14.07
C LEU A 50 -5.93 -8.79 13.71
N PRO A 51 -6.35 -9.60 14.70
CA PRO A 51 -6.90 -10.93 14.43
C PRO A 51 -8.12 -10.86 13.52
N GLY A 52 -8.09 -11.60 12.42
CA GLY A 52 -9.20 -11.69 11.47
C GLY A 52 -9.23 -10.57 10.41
N ASP A 53 -8.33 -9.59 10.52
CA ASP A 53 -8.11 -8.62 9.45
C ASP A 53 -7.40 -9.29 8.27
N ARG A 54 -7.67 -8.81 7.05
CA ARG A 54 -7.20 -9.43 5.81
C ARG A 54 -7.19 -8.44 4.65
N ALA A 55 -6.23 -8.61 3.74
CA ALA A 55 -6.18 -7.83 2.51
C ALA A 55 -7.43 -8.05 1.63
N HIS A 56 -8.17 -6.97 1.40
CA HIS A 56 -9.36 -6.98 0.56
C HIS A 56 -9.07 -6.68 -0.91
N LEU A 57 -8.05 -5.88 -1.19
CA LEU A 57 -7.73 -5.43 -2.53
C LEU A 57 -6.22 -5.22 -2.61
N ILE A 58 -5.59 -5.83 -3.62
CA ILE A 58 -4.17 -5.64 -3.90
C ILE A 58 -4.04 -5.31 -5.37
N ILE A 59 -3.28 -4.26 -5.69
CA ILE A 59 -3.16 -3.72 -7.03
C ILE A 59 -1.67 -3.51 -7.32
N TRP A 60 -1.26 -3.94 -8.51
CA TRP A 60 0.09 -3.66 -9.01
C TRP A 60 0.01 -2.72 -10.19
N TYR A 61 0.75 -1.63 -10.08
CA TYR A 61 1.05 -0.72 -11.17
C TYR A 61 2.45 -0.99 -11.69
N LYS A 62 2.69 -0.60 -12.94
CA LYS A 62 4.02 -0.65 -13.54
C LYS A 62 4.34 0.72 -14.11
N ASP A 63 5.53 1.22 -13.77
CA ASP A 63 5.99 2.55 -14.12
C ASP A 63 5.00 3.63 -13.64
N LEU A 64 4.97 4.79 -14.30
CA LEU A 64 4.07 5.91 -13.96
C LEU A 64 2.74 5.82 -14.73
N THR A 65 2.15 4.63 -14.83
CA THR A 65 0.89 4.45 -15.56
C THR A 65 -0.30 4.56 -14.62
N ASP A 66 -1.36 5.26 -15.07
CA ASP A 66 -2.59 5.44 -14.29
C ASP A 66 -3.48 4.19 -14.21
N SER A 67 -3.19 3.17 -15.02
CA SER A 67 -3.95 1.93 -15.07
C SER A 67 -3.15 0.76 -14.51
N PRO A 68 -3.74 -0.07 -13.63
CA PRO A 68 -3.03 -1.20 -13.05
C PRO A 68 -2.70 -2.25 -14.09
N ILE A 69 -1.64 -3.02 -13.85
CA ILE A 69 -1.31 -4.19 -14.66
C ILE A 69 -1.94 -5.47 -14.11
N TYR A 70 -2.29 -5.50 -12.81
CA TYR A 70 -2.89 -6.65 -12.16
C TYR A 70 -3.67 -6.25 -10.89
N SER A 71 -4.73 -6.99 -10.57
CA SER A 71 -5.47 -6.83 -9.31
C SER A 71 -5.92 -8.17 -8.73
N TYR A 72 -5.88 -8.26 -7.40
CA TYR A 72 -6.52 -9.27 -6.57
C TYR A 72 -7.62 -8.60 -5.75
N ASP A 73 -8.87 -9.04 -5.88
CA ASP A 73 -10.03 -8.46 -5.20
C ASP A 73 -10.80 -9.52 -4.41
N ALA A 74 -10.69 -9.44 -3.08
CA ALA A 74 -11.36 -10.30 -2.10
C ALA A 74 -12.51 -9.59 -1.37
N ARG A 75 -13.02 -8.45 -1.88
CA ARG A 75 -14.16 -7.76 -1.27
C ARG A 75 -15.43 -8.61 -1.38
N GLY A 76 -16.13 -8.77 -0.25
CA GLY A 76 -17.37 -9.55 -0.15
C GLY A 76 -17.21 -11.06 -0.33
N ARG A 77 -15.98 -11.58 -0.27
CA ARG A 77 -15.67 -12.99 -0.54
C ARG A 77 -14.51 -13.49 0.35
N ASN A 78 -14.29 -14.80 0.35
CA ASN A 78 -13.11 -15.39 1.01
C ASN A 78 -11.88 -15.21 0.13
N SER A 79 -10.69 -15.13 0.74
CA SER A 79 -9.42 -14.93 0.04
C SER A 79 -9.12 -16.03 -1.00
N GLU A 80 -9.59 -17.25 -0.75
CA GLU A 80 -9.42 -18.39 -1.66
C GLU A 80 -10.18 -18.26 -2.99
N VAL A 81 -11.25 -17.46 -3.02
CA VAL A 81 -12.14 -17.27 -4.18
C VAL A 81 -12.12 -15.83 -4.69
N ALA A 82 -11.02 -15.12 -4.40
CA ALA A 82 -10.79 -13.76 -4.86
C ALA A 82 -10.87 -13.66 -6.39
N LEU A 83 -11.26 -12.48 -6.87
CA LEU A 83 -11.24 -12.18 -8.31
C LEU A 83 -9.86 -11.70 -8.70
N HIS A 84 -9.36 -12.24 -9.81
CA HIS A 84 -8.08 -11.88 -10.38
C HIS A 84 -8.31 -11.24 -11.74
N TRP A 85 -7.69 -10.08 -11.96
CA TRP A 85 -7.64 -9.45 -13.27
C TRP A 85 -6.19 -9.13 -13.62
N ALA A 86 -5.85 -9.30 -14.89
CA ALA A 86 -4.52 -9.04 -15.40
C ALA A 86 -4.62 -8.34 -16.76
N ASN A 87 -3.78 -7.33 -16.95
CA ASN A 87 -3.64 -6.67 -18.24
C ASN A 87 -3.17 -7.68 -19.31
N ALA A 88 -3.65 -7.53 -20.55
CA ALA A 88 -3.33 -8.43 -21.66
C ALA A 88 -1.81 -8.58 -21.92
N THR A 89 -1.01 -7.56 -21.58
CA THR A 89 0.46 -7.60 -21.68
C THR A 89 1.10 -8.67 -20.80
N LEU A 90 0.46 -9.05 -19.68
CA LEU A 90 0.95 -10.10 -18.79
C LEU A 90 0.69 -11.51 -19.36
N ARG A 91 -0.25 -11.66 -20.30
CA ARG A 91 -0.57 -12.93 -20.99
C ARG A 91 -0.80 -14.09 -20.00
N GLY A 92 -1.49 -13.83 -18.89
CA GLY A 92 -1.81 -14.84 -17.87
C GLY A 92 -0.62 -15.29 -17.01
N ARG A 93 0.53 -14.61 -17.05
CA ARG A 93 1.74 -14.97 -16.30
C ARG A 93 1.81 -14.38 -14.89
N ALA A 94 0.76 -13.73 -14.43
CA ALA A 94 0.70 -13.09 -13.12
C ALA A 94 -0.33 -13.77 -12.23
N SER A 95 0.05 -14.00 -10.97
CA SER A 95 -0.80 -14.58 -9.94
C SER A 95 -0.35 -14.07 -8.57
N PHE A 96 -1.30 -13.80 -7.70
CA PHE A 96 -1.07 -13.49 -6.29
C PHE A 96 -1.53 -14.67 -5.44
N ARG A 97 -0.77 -14.97 -4.39
CA ARG A 97 -1.04 -16.04 -3.43
C ARG A 97 -1.11 -15.43 -2.04
N PHE A 98 -2.32 -15.28 -1.51
CA PHE A 98 -2.53 -14.65 -0.20
C PHE A 98 -1.89 -15.40 0.98
N SER A 99 -1.62 -16.70 0.80
CA SER A 99 -0.98 -17.56 1.79
C SER A 99 0.54 -17.44 1.82
N ASP A 100 1.13 -16.90 0.74
CA ASP A 100 2.57 -16.79 0.63
C ASP A 100 3.05 -15.62 1.50
N ARG A 101 4.08 -15.88 2.31
CA ARG A 101 4.74 -14.84 3.10
C ARG A 101 6.00 -14.38 2.36
N PRO A 102 6.19 -13.07 2.16
CA PRO A 102 7.38 -12.52 1.53
C PRO A 102 8.64 -12.72 2.39
#